data_AF-H0ED68-F1
#
_entry.id   AF-H0ED68-F1
#
_cell.length_a   1.000
_cell.length_b   1.000
_cell.length_c   1.000
_cell.angle_alpha   90.00
_cell.angle_beta   90.00
_cell.angle_gamma   90.00
#
_symmetry.space_group_name_H-M   'P 1'
#
loop_
_entity.id
_entity.type
_entity.pdbx_description
1 polymer ?
#
loop_
_entity_poly.entity_id
_entity_poly.type
_entity_poly.pdbx_seq_one_letter_code
_entity_poly.pdbx_strand_id
1 'polypeptide(L)'
;MGAGWKHDSNVTKPLLGHFTSQGVSPKRFVSEFRVKDESGLLKVGQLVGPEWFLEGQFVDTRSNCRGMGFEGGMKRHGFKGQGASHGNSKSHRLMGSSGPSQGGGSRVHPGKRMPGNMGGQQVTVQNLKVLKVDAEKGILVLNGCIAGPKGAVVKIQDAIKKPWPVIPGGGLEEVKETLKHAHPGPPEARKPHRTLILLSHDLEMDIDPPMQLVHLAPDPRHLVRKVYLIA
;
A
#
# COMPACT_ATOMS: atom_id res chain seq x y z
N MET A 1 -2.71 -8.35 6.30
CA MET A 1 -2.11 -8.68 4.98
C MET A 1 -0.67 -8.18 4.92
N GLY A 2 0.23 -8.93 4.29
CA GLY A 2 1.63 -8.54 4.14
C GLY A 2 2.12 -8.70 2.70
N ALA A 3 3.00 -7.81 2.24
CA ALA A 3 3.54 -7.84 0.88
C ALA A 3 5.02 -7.51 0.82
N GLY A 4 5.67 -8.07 -0.20
CA GLY A 4 7.10 -7.91 -0.46
C GLY A 4 7.97 -8.71 0.52
N TRP A 5 9.14 -9.09 0.04
CA TRP A 5 10.15 -9.75 0.85
C TRP A 5 11.06 -8.72 1.54
N LYS A 6 11.53 -9.04 2.75
CA LYS A 6 12.52 -8.26 3.49
C LYS A 6 13.47 -9.21 4.22
N HIS A 7 14.77 -8.99 4.06
CA HIS A 7 15.81 -9.78 4.72
C HIS A 7 15.74 -9.65 6.25
N ASP A 8 15.95 -10.75 6.96
CA ASP A 8 15.78 -10.88 8.40
C ASP A 8 16.61 -9.86 9.20
N SER A 9 17.85 -9.61 8.77
CA SER A 9 18.73 -8.62 9.41
C SER A 9 18.20 -7.18 9.37
N ASN A 10 17.32 -6.87 8.41
CA ASN A 10 16.72 -5.54 8.27
C ASN A 10 15.40 -5.41 9.05
N VAL A 11 14.96 -6.46 9.73
CA VAL A 11 13.71 -6.51 10.50
C VAL A 11 14.05 -6.41 12.00
N THR A 12 13.25 -5.64 12.72
CA THR A 12 13.45 -5.49 14.17
C THR A 12 13.06 -6.78 14.90
N LYS A 13 13.76 -7.11 15.99
CA LYS A 13 13.52 -8.34 16.78
C LYS A 13 12.04 -8.58 17.15
N PRO A 14 11.25 -7.56 17.59
CA PRO A 14 9.83 -7.77 17.91
C PRO A 14 9.00 -8.21 16.70
N LEU A 15 9.26 -7.63 15.52
CA LEU A 15 8.55 -8.00 14.29
C LEU A 15 8.96 -9.39 13.81
N LEU A 16 10.23 -9.76 13.97
CA LEU A 16 10.69 -11.13 13.68
C LEU A 16 9.95 -12.15 14.56
N GLY A 17 9.87 -11.92 15.87
CA GLY A 17 9.13 -12.79 16.78
C GLY A 17 7.65 -12.92 16.40
N HIS A 18 7.03 -11.81 15.96
CA HIS A 18 5.66 -11.83 15.46
C HIS A 18 5.50 -12.72 14.22
N PHE A 19 6.36 -12.56 13.20
CA PHE A 19 6.31 -13.38 11.99
C PHE A 19 6.59 -14.87 12.27
N THR A 20 7.57 -15.17 13.11
CA THR A 20 7.90 -16.55 13.53
C THR A 20 6.74 -17.21 14.28
N SER A 21 6.05 -16.47 15.16
CA SER A 21 4.89 -17.02 15.89
C SER A 21 3.74 -17.46 14.98
N GLN A 22 3.62 -16.81 13.82
CA GLN A 22 2.59 -17.07 12.81
C GLN A 22 3.08 -18.00 11.68
N GLY A 23 4.35 -18.43 11.71
CA GLY A 23 4.94 -19.30 10.68
C GLY A 23 5.05 -18.63 9.30
N VAL A 24 5.12 -17.31 9.22
CA VAL A 24 5.18 -16.56 7.94
C VAL A 24 6.55 -15.93 7.73
N SER A 25 6.97 -15.79 6.47
CA SER A 25 8.21 -15.08 6.14
C SER A 25 8.10 -13.57 6.40
N PRO A 26 9.19 -12.89 6.82
CA PRO A 26 9.15 -11.46 7.07
C PRO A 26 8.74 -10.65 5.85
N LYS A 27 7.76 -9.76 6.04
CA LYS A 27 7.20 -8.93 4.97
C LYS A 27 7.69 -7.50 5.03
N ARG A 28 7.86 -6.87 3.86
CA ARG A 28 8.28 -5.47 3.76
C ARG A 28 7.18 -4.50 4.18
N PHE A 29 5.94 -4.80 3.80
CA PHE A 29 4.77 -3.98 4.10
C PHE A 29 3.73 -4.82 4.80
N VAL A 30 3.14 -4.29 5.86
CA VAL A 30 2.01 -4.88 6.57
C VAL A 30 0.87 -3.88 6.56
N SER A 31 -0.34 -4.34 6.26
CA SER A 31 -1.53 -3.50 6.22
C SER A 31 -2.76 -4.30 6.62
N GLU A 32 -3.69 -3.61 7.26
CA GLU A 32 -4.97 -4.14 7.68
C GLU A 32 -6.06 -3.77 6.69
N PHE A 33 -7.01 -4.67 6.52
CA PHE A 33 -8.23 -4.48 5.76
C PHE A 33 -9.40 -4.77 6.68
N ARG A 34 -10.33 -3.83 6.79
CA ARG A 34 -11.52 -4.01 7.62
C ARG A 34 -12.54 -4.79 6.80
N VAL A 35 -12.93 -5.94 7.32
CA VAL A 35 -14.00 -6.78 6.77
C VAL A 35 -15.28 -6.56 7.55
N LYS A 36 -16.43 -6.84 6.92
CA LYS A 36 -17.75 -6.60 7.52
C LYS A 36 -18.10 -7.65 8.58
N ASP A 37 -17.91 -8.92 8.22
CA ASP A 37 -18.33 -10.08 9.00
C ASP A 37 -17.19 -11.11 9.10
N GLU A 38 -17.30 -12.07 10.03
CA GLU A 38 -16.29 -13.12 10.23
C GLU A 38 -16.06 -13.98 8.98
N SER A 39 -17.05 -14.07 8.08
CA SER A 39 -16.93 -14.79 6.80
C SER A 39 -15.85 -14.22 5.88
N GLY A 40 -15.47 -12.95 6.07
CA GLY A 40 -14.39 -12.31 5.31
C GLY A 40 -12.99 -12.56 5.88
N LEU A 41 -12.87 -13.27 7.00
CA LEU A 41 -11.58 -13.56 7.61
C LEU A 41 -10.89 -14.74 6.89
N LEU A 42 -9.66 -14.50 6.45
CA LEU A 42 -8.82 -15.52 5.86
C LEU A 42 -7.96 -16.22 6.92
N LYS A 43 -7.58 -17.46 6.64
CA LYS A 43 -6.63 -18.19 7.49
C LYS A 43 -5.26 -17.54 7.40
N VAL A 44 -4.56 -17.48 8.52
CA VAL A 44 -3.17 -16.98 8.56
C VAL A 44 -2.28 -17.87 7.70
N GLY A 45 -1.41 -17.25 6.89
CA GLY A 45 -0.50 -17.96 5.97
C GLY A 45 -1.08 -18.22 4.58
N GLN A 46 -2.36 -17.92 4.34
CA GLN A 46 -2.95 -18.01 3.00
C GLN A 46 -2.36 -16.94 2.07
N LEU A 47 -1.98 -17.36 0.86
CA LEU A 47 -1.53 -16.47 -0.21
C LEU A 47 -2.76 -15.91 -0.95
N VAL A 48 -2.70 -14.63 -1.31
CA VAL A 48 -3.74 -13.93 -2.06
C VAL A 48 -3.07 -13.29 -3.28
N GLY A 49 -3.43 -13.78 -4.46
CA GLY A 49 -2.97 -13.24 -5.75
C GLY A 49 -4.05 -12.43 -6.46
N PRO A 50 -3.77 -11.93 -7.68
CA PRO A 50 -4.68 -11.06 -8.43
C PRO A 50 -5.99 -11.75 -8.83
N GLU A 51 -6.02 -13.08 -8.85
CA GLU A 51 -7.19 -13.93 -9.08
C GLU A 51 -8.31 -13.73 -8.07
N TRP A 52 -8.03 -13.09 -6.93
CA TRP A 52 -9.05 -12.69 -5.97
C TRP A 52 -10.08 -11.71 -6.56
N PHE A 53 -9.70 -10.99 -7.61
CA PHE A 53 -10.54 -10.01 -8.28
C PHE A 53 -11.09 -10.56 -9.60
N LEU A 54 -12.34 -10.22 -9.90
CA LEU A 54 -13.01 -10.58 -11.15
C LEU A 54 -12.88 -9.46 -12.18
N GLU A 55 -12.79 -9.82 -13.46
CA GLU A 55 -12.85 -8.84 -14.54
C GLU A 55 -14.22 -8.14 -14.56
N GLY A 56 -14.22 -6.82 -14.70
CA GLY A 56 -15.42 -6.01 -14.72
C GLY A 56 -15.92 -5.51 -13.35
N GLN A 57 -15.39 -6.04 -12.25
CA GLN A 57 -15.75 -5.55 -10.91
C GLN A 57 -15.22 -4.14 -10.63
N PHE A 58 -15.77 -3.49 -9.60
CA PHE A 58 -15.33 -2.16 -9.15
C PHE A 58 -14.54 -2.24 -7.84
N VAL A 59 -13.40 -1.56 -7.80
CA VAL A 59 -12.49 -1.52 -6.65
C VAL A 59 -12.16 -0.09 -6.23
N ASP A 60 -11.86 0.07 -4.94
CA ASP A 60 -11.27 1.28 -4.37
C ASP A 60 -9.78 1.07 -4.12
N THR A 61 -8.95 2.03 -4.53
CA THR A 61 -7.51 1.99 -4.32
C THR A 61 -7.08 3.04 -3.31
N ARG A 62 -6.20 2.67 -2.37
CA ARG A 62 -5.60 3.58 -1.40
C ARG A 62 -4.08 3.55 -1.49
N SER A 63 -3.48 4.72 -1.69
CA SER A 63 -2.03 4.86 -1.77
C SER A 63 -1.59 6.27 -1.38
N ASN A 64 -0.30 6.44 -1.11
CA ASN A 64 0.27 7.75 -0.86
C ASN A 64 0.49 8.48 -2.17
N CYS A 65 -0.03 9.70 -2.29
CA CYS A 65 0.17 10.52 -3.48
C CYS A 65 1.62 11.00 -3.59
N ARG A 66 2.03 11.39 -4.80
CA ARG A 66 3.38 11.90 -5.06
C ARG A 66 3.61 13.18 -4.23
N GLY A 67 4.71 13.22 -3.47
CA GLY A 67 5.13 14.41 -2.75
C GLY A 67 5.55 15.54 -3.71
N MET A 68 5.18 16.76 -3.38
CA MET A 68 5.56 17.98 -4.12
C MET A 68 6.41 18.94 -3.27
N GLY A 69 6.51 18.72 -1.95
CA GLY A 69 7.29 19.57 -1.05
C GLY A 69 6.51 20.81 -0.61
N PHE A 70 7.21 21.88 -0.22
CA PHE A 70 6.57 23.13 0.18
C PHE A 70 6.04 23.87 -1.05
N GLU A 71 4.72 24.01 -1.13
CA GLU A 71 4.04 24.59 -2.27
C GLU A 71 3.35 25.91 -1.95
N GLY A 72 3.39 26.83 -2.91
CA GLY A 72 2.69 28.11 -2.84
C GLY A 72 1.16 27.98 -2.92
N GLY A 73 0.44 29.05 -2.54
CA GLY A 73 -1.03 29.06 -2.53
C GLY A 73 -1.68 28.80 -3.90
N MET A 74 -1.02 29.20 -4.99
CA MET A 74 -1.51 28.95 -6.35
C MET A 74 -1.54 27.45 -6.69
N LYS A 75 -0.45 26.73 -6.46
CA LYS A 75 -0.36 25.29 -6.77
C LYS A 75 -1.12 24.43 -5.75
N ARG A 76 -1.05 24.78 -4.47
CA ARG A 76 -1.68 24.01 -3.39
C ARG A 76 -3.21 24.15 -3.35
N HIS A 77 -3.71 25.37 -3.58
CA HIS A 77 -5.14 25.70 -3.37
C HIS A 77 -5.82 26.29 -4.61
N GLY A 78 -5.12 26.44 -5.74
CA GLY A 78 -5.69 27.01 -6.96
C GLY A 78 -5.92 28.52 -6.89
N PHE A 79 -5.17 29.27 -6.06
CA PHE A 79 -5.31 30.73 -6.01
C PHE A 79 -4.98 31.39 -7.36
N LYS A 80 -5.75 32.42 -7.74
CA LYS A 80 -5.61 33.10 -9.04
C LYS A 80 -4.36 34.00 -9.17
N GLY A 81 -3.79 34.45 -8.05
CA GLY A 81 -2.71 35.44 -8.03
C GLY A 81 -3.23 36.88 -8.20
N GLN A 82 -2.35 37.80 -8.58
CA GLN A 82 -2.65 39.22 -8.82
C GLN A 82 -2.21 39.64 -10.24
N GLY A 83 -2.48 40.89 -10.63
CA GLY A 83 -2.11 41.42 -11.95
C GLY A 83 -0.61 41.32 -12.26
N ALA A 84 -0.24 41.22 -13.52
CA ALA A 84 1.17 41.09 -13.91
C ALA A 84 1.84 42.46 -14.19
N SER A 85 1.26 43.27 -15.09
CA SER A 85 1.90 44.46 -15.67
C SER A 85 1.31 45.81 -15.27
N HIS A 86 0.06 45.84 -14.78
CA HIS A 86 -0.65 47.09 -14.44
C HIS A 86 -0.29 47.60 -13.03
N GLY A 87 0.97 47.99 -12.84
CA GLY A 87 1.43 48.64 -11.59
C GLY A 87 1.53 47.71 -10.38
N ASN A 88 1.45 46.39 -10.58
CA ASN A 88 1.59 45.45 -9.47
C ASN A 88 3.03 45.42 -8.96
N SER A 89 3.23 45.59 -7.65
CA SER A 89 4.55 45.64 -7.02
C SER A 89 4.83 44.37 -6.22
N LYS A 90 5.62 43.46 -6.82
CA LYS A 90 6.16 42.22 -6.19
C LYS A 90 5.13 41.22 -5.64
N SER A 91 3.83 41.39 -5.92
CA SER A 91 2.77 40.54 -5.36
C SER A 91 2.04 39.64 -6.36
N HIS A 92 2.62 39.39 -7.53
CA HIS A 92 2.01 38.63 -8.63
C HIS A 92 1.44 37.26 -8.23
N ARG A 93 2.11 36.55 -7.30
CA ARG A 93 1.75 35.17 -6.88
C ARG A 93 1.43 35.05 -5.39
N LEU A 94 1.22 36.18 -4.70
CA LEU A 94 0.87 36.19 -3.28
C LEU A 94 -0.57 35.71 -3.07
N MET A 95 -0.87 35.25 -1.84
CA MET A 95 -2.21 34.79 -1.46
C MET A 95 -3.24 35.91 -1.28
N GLY A 96 -2.82 37.17 -1.19
CA GLY A 96 -3.69 38.28 -0.81
C GLY A 96 -4.00 38.30 0.68
N SER A 97 -5.20 38.75 1.06
CA SER A 97 -5.57 38.92 2.47
C SER A 97 -5.74 37.60 3.23
N SER A 98 -5.15 37.56 4.44
CA SER A 98 -5.26 36.43 5.37
C SER A 98 -6.59 36.41 6.13
N GLY A 99 -7.30 37.53 6.26
CA GLY A 99 -8.56 37.60 7.00
C GLY A 99 -9.15 39.02 7.09
N PRO A 100 -10.38 39.13 7.62
CA PRO A 100 -11.02 40.42 7.95
C PRO A 100 -10.36 41.11 9.15
N SER A 101 -10.68 42.39 9.34
CA SER A 101 -10.22 43.23 10.46
C SER A 101 -11.02 42.95 11.76
N GLN A 102 -11.16 43.92 12.65
CA GLN A 102 -11.72 43.79 14.01
C GLN A 102 -13.08 43.08 14.08
N GLY A 103 -14.00 43.35 13.13
CA GLY A 103 -15.31 42.70 13.08
C GLY A 103 -15.28 41.18 12.85
N GLY A 104 -14.13 40.62 12.42
CA GLY A 104 -13.92 39.18 12.31
C GLY A 104 -13.10 38.56 13.46
N GLY A 105 -12.87 39.31 14.53
CA GLY A 105 -12.19 38.81 15.73
C GLY A 105 -10.67 38.99 15.74
N SER A 106 -10.12 39.88 14.90
CA SER A 106 -8.71 40.30 14.88
C SER A 106 -7.69 39.16 14.84
N ARG A 107 -8.03 38.04 14.20
CA ARG A 107 -7.19 36.84 14.11
C ARG A 107 -7.38 36.12 12.78
N VAL A 108 -6.41 35.30 12.41
CA VAL A 108 -6.57 34.35 11.31
C VAL A 108 -7.39 33.15 11.78
N HIS A 109 -8.46 32.81 11.05
CA HIS A 109 -9.30 31.67 11.41
C HIS A 109 -8.55 30.34 11.18
N PRO A 110 -8.74 29.33 12.06
CA PRO A 110 -8.24 27.97 11.85
C PRO A 110 -8.73 27.39 10.52
N GLY A 111 -7.88 26.61 9.85
CA GLY A 111 -8.20 26.04 8.54
C GLY A 111 -8.09 27.03 7.37
N LYS A 112 -7.61 28.26 7.59
CA LYS A 112 -7.30 29.20 6.50
C LYS A 112 -6.30 28.57 5.52
N ARG A 113 -6.64 28.60 4.24
CA ARG A 113 -5.79 28.10 3.15
C ARG A 113 -4.53 28.97 3.02
N MET A 114 -3.38 28.36 3.27
CA MET A 114 -2.04 28.98 3.23
C MET A 114 -1.06 28.10 2.44
N PRO A 115 0.09 28.64 1.98
CA PRO A 115 1.18 27.81 1.44
C PRO A 115 1.66 26.77 2.47
N GLY A 116 2.26 25.69 2.00
CA GLY A 116 2.72 24.61 2.88
C GLY A 116 3.02 23.32 2.14
N ASN A 117 3.38 22.28 2.89
CA ASN A 117 3.70 20.98 2.32
C ASN A 117 2.50 20.37 1.58
N MET A 118 2.74 19.87 0.36
CA MET A 118 1.75 19.28 -0.52
C MET A 118 2.21 17.90 -1.00
N GLY A 119 1.26 16.96 -1.06
CA GLY A 119 1.53 15.57 -1.46
C GLY A 119 1.99 14.69 -0.29
N GLY A 120 2.35 13.44 -0.59
CA GLY A 120 2.77 12.46 0.42
C GLY A 120 1.67 11.99 1.38
N GLN A 121 0.43 12.39 1.12
CA GLN A 121 -0.74 12.05 1.94
C GLN A 121 -1.47 10.84 1.34
N GLN A 122 -2.20 10.11 2.18
CA GLN A 122 -3.01 8.98 1.73
C GLN A 122 -4.21 9.48 0.93
N VAL A 123 -4.35 9.01 -0.31
CA VAL A 123 -5.46 9.32 -1.21
C VAL A 123 -6.19 8.02 -1.52
N THR A 124 -7.52 8.10 -1.56
CA THR A 124 -8.38 7.01 -2.02
C THR A 124 -8.98 7.39 -3.37
N VAL A 125 -8.75 6.57 -4.40
CA VAL A 125 -9.44 6.69 -5.69
C VAL A 125 -10.49 5.59 -5.74
N GLN A 126 -11.75 5.98 -5.90
CA GLN A 126 -12.89 5.08 -5.79
C GLN A 126 -13.44 4.68 -7.15
N ASN A 127 -14.17 3.55 -7.18
CA ASN A 127 -14.92 3.08 -8.34
C ASN A 127 -14.08 2.82 -9.60
N LEU A 128 -12.87 2.30 -9.43
CA LEU A 128 -12.03 1.90 -10.57
C LEU A 128 -12.49 0.53 -11.08
N LYS A 129 -12.67 0.38 -12.39
CA LYS A 129 -13.07 -0.90 -13.00
C LYS A 129 -11.85 -1.79 -13.21
N VAL A 130 -11.94 -3.07 -12.83
CA VAL A 130 -10.95 -4.08 -13.21
C VAL A 130 -11.14 -4.41 -14.69
N LEU A 131 -10.09 -4.22 -15.49
CA LEU A 131 -10.12 -4.48 -16.93
C LEU A 131 -9.61 -5.88 -17.26
N LYS A 132 -8.54 -6.31 -16.60
CA LYS A 132 -7.90 -7.59 -16.87
C LYS A 132 -7.18 -8.11 -15.63
N VAL A 133 -7.20 -9.42 -15.45
CA VAL A 133 -6.49 -10.14 -14.39
C VAL A 133 -5.53 -11.12 -15.05
N ASP A 134 -4.24 -11.03 -14.72
CA ASP A 134 -3.20 -11.96 -15.20
C ASP A 134 -2.54 -12.62 -13.98
N ALA A 135 -2.99 -13.83 -13.65
CA ALA A 135 -2.55 -14.57 -12.47
C ALA A 135 -1.10 -15.07 -12.60
N GLU A 136 -0.69 -15.51 -13.79
CA GLU A 136 0.67 -15.98 -14.05
C GLU A 136 1.71 -14.89 -13.80
N LYS A 137 1.40 -13.65 -14.18
CA LYS A 137 2.31 -12.51 -13.98
C LYS A 137 2.08 -11.77 -12.67
N GLY A 138 1.02 -12.08 -11.92
CA GLY A 138 0.66 -11.34 -10.71
C GLY A 138 0.19 -9.91 -10.99
N ILE A 139 -0.43 -9.64 -12.15
CA ILE A 139 -0.78 -8.28 -12.60
C ILE A 139 -2.29 -8.07 -12.58
N LEU A 140 -2.70 -6.94 -11.99
CA LEU A 140 -4.06 -6.42 -12.04
C LEU A 140 -4.11 -5.13 -12.86
N VAL A 141 -4.94 -5.09 -13.89
CA VAL A 141 -5.11 -3.90 -14.75
C VAL A 141 -6.40 -3.18 -14.36
N LEU A 142 -6.26 -1.91 -13.94
CA LEU A 142 -7.39 -1.05 -13.54
C LEU A 142 -7.62 0.06 -14.57
N ASN A 143 -8.89 0.42 -14.77
CA ASN A 143 -9.29 1.56 -15.57
C ASN A 143 -9.20 2.85 -14.75
N GLY A 144 -8.10 3.60 -14.91
CA GLY A 144 -7.95 4.94 -14.37
C GLY A 144 -6.59 5.24 -13.75
N CYS A 145 -6.53 6.34 -13.01
CA CYS A 145 -5.32 6.81 -12.35
C CYS A 145 -5.24 6.29 -10.91
N ILE A 146 -4.06 5.78 -10.53
CA ILE A 146 -3.75 5.41 -9.15
C ILE A 146 -2.77 6.44 -8.60
N ALA A 147 -3.00 6.90 -7.36
CA ALA A 147 -2.13 7.87 -6.73
C ALA A 147 -0.75 7.27 -6.40
N GLY A 148 0.28 8.12 -6.49
CA GLY A 148 1.65 7.78 -6.08
C GLY A 148 2.61 7.50 -7.24
N PRO A 149 3.93 7.43 -6.94
CA PRO A 149 4.94 7.11 -7.94
C PRO A 149 4.90 5.63 -8.36
N LYS A 150 5.62 5.30 -9.44
CA LYS A 150 5.84 3.91 -9.86
C LYS A 150 6.55 3.14 -8.73
N GLY A 151 6.15 1.89 -8.49
CA GLY A 151 6.69 1.06 -7.41
C GLY A 151 6.14 1.36 -6.00
N ALA A 152 5.24 2.35 -5.86
CA ALA A 152 4.55 2.58 -4.60
C ALA A 152 3.59 1.42 -4.28
N VAL A 153 3.41 1.17 -2.99
CA VAL A 153 2.43 0.18 -2.50
C VAL A 153 1.03 0.78 -2.59
N VAL A 154 0.11 -0.02 -3.11
CA VAL A 154 -1.29 0.34 -3.28
C VAL A 154 -2.14 -0.71 -2.61
N LYS A 155 -3.00 -0.30 -1.69
CA LYS A 155 -4.02 -1.15 -1.08
C LYS A 155 -5.24 -1.16 -1.98
N ILE A 156 -5.68 -2.34 -2.41
CA ILE A 156 -6.86 -2.51 -3.25
C ILE A 156 -7.92 -3.25 -2.43
N GLN A 157 -9.16 -2.82 -2.54
CA GLN A 157 -10.32 -3.45 -1.89
C GLN A 157 -11.55 -3.25 -2.76
N ASP A 158 -12.61 -4.00 -2.49
CA ASP A 158 -13.88 -3.79 -3.16
C ASP A 158 -14.43 -2.37 -2.95
N ALA A 159 -15.15 -1.87 -3.97
CA ALA A 159 -15.71 -0.54 -3.95
C ALA A 159 -16.92 -0.47 -3.00
N ILE A 160 -16.87 0.45 -2.03
CA ILE A 160 -17.92 0.59 -1.01
C ILE A 160 -19.24 1.11 -1.61
N LYS A 161 -19.14 1.92 -2.68
CA LYS A 161 -20.27 2.63 -3.30
C LYS A 161 -20.91 1.87 -4.47
N LYS A 162 -20.39 0.69 -4.83
CA LYS A 162 -20.87 -0.13 -5.93
C LYS A 162 -21.42 -1.45 -5.39
N PRO A 163 -22.33 -2.11 -6.13
CA PRO A 163 -22.81 -3.42 -5.70
C PRO A 163 -21.65 -4.38 -5.58
N TRP A 164 -21.76 -5.29 -4.61
CA TRP A 164 -20.80 -6.38 -4.42
C TRP A 164 -20.72 -7.22 -5.70
N PRO A 165 -19.52 -7.69 -6.07
CA PRO A 165 -19.36 -8.56 -7.22
C PRO A 165 -20.20 -9.83 -7.03
N VAL A 166 -20.98 -10.17 -8.05
CA VAL A 166 -21.67 -11.47 -8.09
C VAL A 166 -20.65 -12.48 -8.54
N ILE A 167 -20.25 -13.38 -7.63
CA ILE A 167 -19.31 -14.47 -7.93
C ILE A 167 -20.12 -15.54 -8.70
N PRO A 168 -19.88 -15.76 -10.01
CA PRO A 168 -20.55 -16.84 -10.72
C PRO A 168 -20.06 -18.17 -10.14
N GLY A 169 -20.97 -19.02 -9.63
CA GLY A 169 -20.61 -20.34 -9.11
C GLY A 169 -20.71 -20.55 -7.60
N GLY A 170 -21.17 -19.57 -6.82
CA GLY A 170 -21.61 -19.81 -5.44
C GLY A 170 -20.51 -20.33 -4.51
N GLY A 171 -19.69 -19.41 -4.00
CA GLY A 171 -19.02 -19.57 -2.71
C GLY A 171 -17.50 -19.49 -2.76
N LEU A 172 -16.95 -19.04 -1.64
CA LEU A 172 -15.52 -19.02 -1.29
C LEU A 172 -14.77 -20.35 -1.48
N GLU A 173 -15.42 -21.41 -1.95
CA GLU A 173 -14.90 -22.77 -2.13
C GLU A 173 -14.09 -22.91 -3.44
N GLU A 174 -14.62 -22.48 -4.59
CA GLU A 174 -13.92 -22.60 -5.89
C GLU A 174 -12.66 -21.71 -5.96
N VAL A 175 -12.70 -20.53 -5.33
CA VAL A 175 -11.53 -19.64 -5.22
C VAL A 175 -10.45 -20.26 -4.34
N LYS A 176 -10.82 -20.97 -3.26
CA LYS A 176 -9.87 -21.74 -2.44
C LYS A 176 -9.25 -22.90 -3.24
N GLU A 177 -10.00 -23.50 -4.14
CA GLU A 177 -9.54 -24.64 -4.93
C GLU A 177 -8.60 -24.22 -6.07
N THR A 178 -8.88 -23.10 -6.73
CA THR A 178 -7.95 -22.48 -7.70
C THR A 178 -6.67 -21.96 -7.03
N LEU A 179 -6.77 -21.35 -5.83
CA LEU A 179 -5.62 -20.89 -5.04
C LEU A 179 -4.68 -22.04 -4.60
N LYS A 180 -5.21 -23.25 -4.36
CA LYS A 180 -4.40 -24.43 -4.01
C LYS A 180 -3.54 -24.94 -5.19
N HIS A 181 -4.00 -24.76 -6.42
CA HIS A 181 -3.32 -25.25 -7.61
C HIS A 181 -2.27 -24.26 -8.17
N ALA A 182 -2.35 -22.97 -7.79
CA ALA A 182 -1.45 -21.93 -8.30
C ALA A 182 -0.10 -21.83 -7.54
N HIS A 183 0.03 -22.42 -6.34
CA HIS A 183 1.28 -22.37 -5.58
C HIS A 183 1.40 -23.53 -4.58
N PRO A 184 2.58 -24.16 -4.42
CA PRO A 184 2.79 -25.13 -3.35
C PRO A 184 2.51 -24.43 -2.00
N GLY A 185 1.67 -25.08 -1.19
CA GLY A 185 1.19 -24.52 0.08
C GLY A 185 2.32 -24.09 1.02
N PRO A 186 2.02 -23.22 2.01
CA PRO A 186 3.01 -22.76 2.96
C PRO A 186 3.62 -23.97 3.70
N PRO A 187 4.96 -24.02 3.87
CA PRO A 187 5.59 -25.07 4.66
C PRO A 187 5.02 -25.06 6.08
N GLU A 188 4.73 -26.26 6.58
CA GLU A 188 4.11 -26.48 7.89
C GLU A 188 4.88 -25.75 8.99
N ALA A 189 4.19 -24.85 9.70
CA ALA A 189 4.78 -24.05 10.76
C ALA A 189 5.26 -24.97 11.89
N ARG A 190 6.58 -25.05 12.12
CA ARG A 190 7.15 -25.69 13.30
C ARG A 190 6.55 -25.03 14.56
N LYS A 191 6.07 -25.86 15.48
CA LYS A 191 5.45 -25.46 16.78
C LYS A 191 6.23 -24.31 17.44
N PRO A 192 5.55 -23.32 18.05
CA PRO A 192 6.24 -22.21 18.69
C PRO A 192 7.10 -22.73 19.85
N HIS A 193 8.42 -22.63 19.71
CA HIS A 193 9.33 -22.83 20.83
C HIS A 193 9.09 -21.72 21.84
N ARG A 194 8.33 -22.04 22.89
CA ARG A 194 8.21 -21.27 24.14
C ARG A 194 9.57 -21.00 24.82
N THR A 195 10.66 -21.56 24.27
CA THR A 195 12.01 -21.59 24.81
C THR A 195 12.89 -20.39 24.40
N LEU A 196 12.58 -19.65 23.33
CA LEU A 196 13.51 -18.63 22.79
C LEU A 196 13.54 -17.29 23.54
N ILE A 197 12.70 -17.10 24.57
CA ILE A 197 12.76 -15.89 25.41
C ILE A 197 13.74 -16.06 26.60
N LEU A 198 14.16 -17.29 26.93
CA LEU A 198 15.03 -17.55 28.09
C LEU A 198 16.50 -17.84 27.73
N LEU A 199 16.84 -17.99 26.45
CA LEU A 199 18.19 -18.37 25.98
C LEU A 199 19.03 -17.18 25.48
N SER A 200 18.79 -15.96 26.00
CA SER A 200 19.65 -14.80 25.71
C SER A 200 20.66 -14.49 26.82
N HIS A 201 20.78 -15.37 27.81
CA HIS A 201 21.94 -15.46 28.70
C HIS A 201 22.59 -16.81 28.41
N ASP A 202 23.89 -16.79 28.15
CA ASP A 202 24.78 -17.94 28.02
C ASP A 202 24.74 -18.70 26.68
N LEU A 203 25.62 -18.30 25.76
CA LEU A 203 26.64 -19.15 25.09
C LEU A 203 27.15 -18.52 23.78
N GLU A 204 28.42 -18.13 23.79
CA GLU A 204 29.27 -18.06 22.59
C GLU A 204 29.40 -19.47 21.99
N MET A 205 29.24 -19.64 20.67
CA MET A 205 30.00 -20.60 19.85
C MET A 205 29.91 -20.21 18.37
N ASP A 206 31.08 -20.02 17.76
CA ASP A 206 31.36 -20.09 16.32
C ASP A 206 30.69 -21.28 15.64
N ILE A 207 30.21 -21.11 14.40
CA ILE A 207 30.29 -22.07 13.28
C ILE A 207 29.88 -21.34 11.98
N ASP A 208 30.77 -21.39 11.00
CA ASP A 208 30.58 -21.17 9.56
C ASP A 208 31.57 -22.14 8.85
N PRO A 209 31.46 -22.48 7.55
CA PRO A 209 30.40 -23.17 6.79
C PRO A 209 30.95 -24.47 6.10
N PRO A 210 30.30 -25.12 5.09
CA PRO A 210 30.43 -24.66 3.69
C PRO A 210 29.24 -24.96 2.71
N MET A 211 29.11 -24.09 1.69
CA MET A 211 28.77 -24.34 0.26
C MET A 211 27.52 -25.15 -0.14
N GLN A 212 26.60 -24.48 -0.85
CA GLN A 212 26.36 -24.77 -2.29
C GLN A 212 25.70 -23.57 -3.00
N LEU A 213 26.51 -22.94 -3.86
CA LEU A 213 26.15 -21.86 -4.77
C LEU A 213 25.65 -22.49 -6.08
N VAL A 214 24.47 -22.10 -6.56
CA VAL A 214 24.05 -22.34 -7.95
C VAL A 214 23.68 -20.99 -8.58
N HIS A 215 24.59 -20.45 -9.39
CA HIS A 215 24.37 -19.42 -10.42
C HIS A 215 23.52 -20.04 -11.56
N LEU A 216 22.62 -19.38 -12.29
CA LEU A 216 22.73 -18.21 -13.19
C LEU A 216 21.25 -17.95 -13.67
N ALA A 217 20.73 -16.76 -13.99
CA ALA A 217 21.17 -15.85 -15.05
C ALA A 217 20.32 -14.54 -15.04
N PRO A 218 20.71 -13.51 -15.82
CA PRO A 218 20.57 -12.10 -15.47
C PRO A 218 19.33 -11.37 -16.04
N ASP A 219 19.12 -10.18 -15.46
CA ASP A 219 18.17 -9.11 -15.78
C ASP A 219 17.93 -8.83 -17.29
N PRO A 220 16.70 -8.45 -17.67
CA PRO A 220 16.52 -7.44 -18.71
C PRO A 220 15.66 -6.26 -18.24
N ARG A 221 16.22 -5.07 -18.48
CA ARG A 221 15.62 -3.75 -18.30
C ARG A 221 14.25 -3.64 -18.99
N HIS A 222 13.43 -2.75 -18.42
CA HIS A 222 12.16 -2.21 -18.92
C HIS A 222 10.95 -3.16 -18.88
N LEU A 223 10.22 -3.13 -17.76
CA LEU A 223 8.75 -3.15 -17.75
C LEU A 223 8.24 -2.59 -16.42
N VAL A 224 7.21 -1.75 -16.52
CA VAL A 224 6.68 -0.91 -15.44
C VAL A 224 6.10 -1.78 -14.31
N ARG A 225 6.83 -1.94 -13.19
CA ARG A 225 6.35 -2.69 -12.03
C ARG A 225 5.66 -1.75 -11.03
N LYS A 226 4.32 -1.78 -11.00
CA LYS A 226 3.56 -1.42 -9.79
C LYS A 226 3.40 -2.71 -8.99
N VAL A 227 3.87 -2.71 -7.74
CA VAL A 227 3.64 -3.80 -6.80
C VAL A 227 2.24 -3.57 -6.22
N TYR A 228 1.28 -4.40 -6.62
CA TYR A 228 -0.09 -4.33 -6.15
C TYR A 228 -0.22 -5.12 -4.84
N LEU A 229 -0.82 -4.52 -3.81
CA LEU A 229 -1.21 -5.21 -2.59
C LEU A 229 -2.68 -5.61 -2.79
N ILE A 230 -2.86 -6.86 -3.23
CA ILE A 230 -4.17 -7.46 -3.48
C ILE A 230 -4.71 -7.96 -2.14
N ALA A 231 -5.95 -7.58 -1.84
CA ALA A 231 -6.75 -8.11 -0.75
C ALA A 231 -7.79 -9.04 -1.36
#